data_AF-A0A948GKP0-F1
#
_entry.id   AF-A0A948GKP0-F1
#
_cell.length_a   1.000
_cell.length_b   1.000
_cell.length_c   1.000
_cell.angle_alpha   90.00
_cell.angle_beta   90.00
_cell.angle_gamma   90.00
#
_symmetry.space_group_name_H-M   'P 1'
#
loop_
_entity.id
_entity.type
_entity.pdbx_description
1 polymer ?
#
loop_
_entity_poly.entity_id
_entity_poly.type
_entity_poly.pdbx_seq_one_letter_code
_entity_poly.pdbx_strand_id
1 'polypeptide(L)'
;MNFSTAYLLYPPNRALERSIADSLGLLSAELAAAAAPDTQVAMADNFRFTRGNYEQHRYSARIFEPLREALEAALNDDAAKISRDREPQDWAAKQNDLGNILAALGQQRRDVASLERAIQCFGKALEVFTRESAPQQWAATQYNLATANQTLGRQSEATAPLKTAVDAYTEALQVWTREQSPQDWMLTLHQLGATLYTFGKQLKGNRQFQKSVVAYKNALATLNADDYALELVATHNNRGVTLHNLGESEENAARLKEAINSYELALTVSMEQQLPIHVAVLCRVNKATVQNSLAQLSNDAVLAEEVADEFEVIMECFPHALQPLCLKHCEEQMKLARSQQRVINS
;
A
#
# COMPACT_ATOMS: atom_id res chain seq x y z
N MET A 1 -0.18 -23.18 7.54
CA MET A 1 0.76 -22.20 8.08
C MET A 1 -0.02 -20.96 8.47
N ASN A 2 0.04 -20.57 9.75
CA ASN A 2 -0.56 -19.35 10.27
C ASN A 2 0.59 -18.35 10.41
N PHE A 3 0.57 -17.28 9.60
CA PHE A 3 1.57 -16.23 9.69
C PHE A 3 1.16 -15.22 10.75
N SER A 4 2.14 -14.62 11.43
CA SER A 4 1.90 -13.48 12.29
C SER A 4 1.20 -12.34 11.53
N THR A 5 0.34 -11.62 12.25
CA THR A 5 -0.31 -10.43 11.69
C THR A 5 0.65 -9.25 11.86
N ALA A 6 1.07 -8.66 10.74
CA ALA A 6 1.91 -7.48 10.72
C ALA A 6 1.26 -6.38 9.86
N TYR A 7 1.57 -5.13 10.18
CA TYR A 7 0.98 -3.95 9.58
C TYR A 7 1.76 -3.54 8.33
N LEU A 8 1.08 -3.50 7.18
CA LEU A 8 1.64 -2.90 5.97
C LEU A 8 1.40 -1.39 5.98
N LEU A 9 2.37 -0.65 5.46
CA LEU A 9 2.27 0.78 5.20
C LEU A 9 2.03 0.99 3.70
N TYR A 10 1.10 1.88 3.36
CA TYR A 10 0.77 2.21 1.98
C TYR A 10 1.20 3.65 1.72
N PRO A 11 2.11 3.89 0.76
CA PRO A 11 2.46 5.26 0.38
C PRO A 11 1.33 5.94 -0.41
N PRO A 12 1.38 7.27 -0.57
CA PRO A 12 0.39 8.01 -1.36
C PRO A 12 0.29 7.48 -2.80
N ASN A 13 -0.93 7.22 -3.24
CA ASN A 13 -1.25 6.87 -4.61
C ASN A 13 -1.25 8.14 -5.47
N ARG A 14 -0.09 8.45 -6.05
CA ARG A 14 0.10 9.61 -6.91
C ARG A 14 -0.74 9.56 -8.19
N ALA A 15 -1.11 8.37 -8.67
CA ALA A 15 -1.98 8.24 -9.85
C ALA A 15 -3.42 8.69 -9.53
N LEU A 16 -3.94 8.31 -8.35
CA LEU A 16 -5.22 8.81 -7.86
C LEU A 16 -5.19 10.34 -7.67
N GLU A 17 -4.15 10.89 -7.05
CA GLU A 17 -4.03 12.34 -6.85
C GLU A 17 -4.01 13.11 -8.17
N ARG A 18 -3.32 12.58 -9.20
CA ARG A 18 -3.35 13.14 -10.57
C ARG A 18 -4.75 13.08 -11.16
N SER A 19 -5.41 11.92 -11.13
CA SER A 19 -6.77 11.77 -11.66
C SER A 19 -7.78 12.69 -10.98
N ILE A 20 -7.65 12.90 -9.66
CA ILE A 20 -8.46 13.89 -8.95
C ILE A 20 -8.18 15.28 -9.50
N ALA A 21 -6.91 15.69 -9.54
CA ALA A 21 -6.49 17.02 -10.02
C ALA A 21 -7.01 17.32 -11.42
N ASP A 22 -6.86 16.37 -12.34
CA ASP A 22 -7.25 16.49 -13.75
C ASP A 22 -8.77 16.57 -13.92
N SER A 23 -9.53 16.03 -12.96
CA SER A 23 -10.99 15.97 -13.00
C SER A 23 -11.69 17.08 -12.21
N LEU A 24 -10.96 17.88 -11.40
CA LEU A 24 -11.56 18.93 -10.58
C LEU A 24 -12.33 19.97 -11.41
N GLY A 25 -11.89 20.25 -12.64
CA GLY A 25 -12.55 21.19 -13.54
C GLY A 25 -13.94 20.75 -14.00
N LEU A 26 -14.31 19.48 -13.78
CA LEU A 26 -15.64 18.95 -14.09
C LEU A 26 -16.67 19.25 -12.98
N LEU A 27 -16.21 19.68 -11.80
CA LEU A 27 -17.08 19.99 -10.66
C LEU A 27 -17.54 21.45 -10.65
N SER A 28 -18.62 21.73 -9.92
CA SER A 28 -19.01 23.10 -9.59
C SER A 28 -17.92 23.77 -8.74
N ALA A 29 -17.85 25.11 -8.77
CA ALA A 29 -16.87 25.87 -7.97
C ALA A 29 -16.95 25.55 -6.47
N GLU A 30 -18.16 25.31 -5.95
CA GLU A 30 -18.38 24.92 -4.55
C GLU A 30 -17.80 23.52 -4.24
N LEU A 31 -18.08 22.53 -5.09
CA LEU A 31 -17.57 21.17 -4.91
C LEU A 31 -16.05 21.09 -5.13
N ALA A 32 -15.52 21.85 -6.09
CA ALA A 32 -14.08 21.96 -6.31
C ALA A 32 -13.38 22.62 -5.12
N ALA A 33 -13.99 23.64 -4.49
CA ALA A 33 -13.46 24.22 -3.25
C ALA A 33 -13.49 23.21 -2.08
N ALA A 34 -14.48 22.33 -2.03
CA ALA A 34 -14.57 21.24 -1.04
C ALA A 34 -13.55 20.10 -1.28
N ALA A 35 -12.79 20.13 -2.39
CA ALA A 35 -11.69 19.21 -2.63
C ALA A 35 -10.49 19.46 -1.71
N ALA A 36 -10.36 20.68 -1.17
CA ALA A 36 -9.29 21.02 -0.25
C ALA A 36 -9.34 20.10 0.99
N PRO A 37 -8.18 19.62 1.47
CA PRO A 37 -8.14 18.86 2.70
C PRO A 37 -8.51 19.80 3.85
N ASP A 38 -9.43 19.38 4.71
CA ASP A 38 -9.86 20.21 5.84
C ASP A 38 -8.74 20.33 6.90
N THR A 39 -7.93 21.38 6.83
CA THR A 39 -6.82 21.58 7.76
C THR A 39 -7.25 22.24 9.07
N GLN A 40 -8.56 22.47 9.29
CA GLN A 40 -9.06 23.26 10.42
C GLN A 40 -9.12 22.47 11.74
N VAL A 41 -9.09 21.14 11.66
CA VAL A 41 -8.98 20.30 12.85
C VAL A 41 -7.59 19.68 12.87
N ALA A 42 -6.79 20.04 13.87
CA ALA A 42 -5.58 19.30 14.25
C ALA A 42 -6.01 17.96 14.86
N MET A 43 -6.57 17.07 14.04
CA MET A 43 -6.92 15.74 14.48
C MET A 43 -5.64 14.93 14.58
N ALA A 44 -5.21 14.69 15.82
CA ALA A 44 -4.02 13.92 16.14
C ALA A 44 -3.98 12.51 15.51
N ASP A 45 -5.09 11.96 15.00
CA ASP A 45 -5.03 10.72 14.21
C ASP A 45 -6.34 10.38 13.46
N ASN A 46 -6.82 11.25 12.57
CA ASN A 46 -7.85 10.83 11.59
C ASN A 46 -7.28 10.81 10.19
N PHE A 47 -6.58 9.71 9.90
CA PHE A 47 -6.38 9.16 8.57
C PHE A 47 -7.63 9.38 7.69
N ARG A 48 -7.66 10.44 6.87
CA ARG A 48 -8.77 10.78 5.95
C ARG A 48 -8.83 9.84 4.73
N PHE A 49 -8.28 8.66 4.88
CA PHE A 49 -7.74 7.90 3.78
C PHE A 49 -8.58 6.70 3.43
N THR A 50 -8.38 6.20 2.22
CA THR A 50 -8.94 4.93 1.76
C THR A 50 -8.27 3.72 2.45
N ARG A 51 -7.23 3.93 3.28
CA ARG A 51 -6.47 2.93 4.06
C ARG A 51 -6.09 1.68 3.25
N GLY A 52 -5.24 1.88 2.25
CA GLY A 52 -4.80 0.82 1.36
C GLY A 52 -4.15 1.37 0.11
N ASN A 53 -4.31 0.68 -1.02
CA ASN A 53 -3.61 0.99 -2.26
C ASN A 53 -3.98 2.37 -2.86
N TYR A 54 -5.08 2.98 -2.44
CA TYR A 54 -5.57 4.29 -2.88
C TYR A 54 -5.37 5.41 -1.85
N GLU A 55 -4.40 5.24 -0.94
CA GLU A 55 -4.01 6.25 0.05
C GLU A 55 -3.72 7.61 -0.63
N GLN A 56 -4.20 8.74 -0.11
CA GLN A 56 -3.92 10.06 -0.68
C GLN A 56 -4.09 11.14 0.39
N HIS A 57 -3.26 12.19 0.35
CA HIS A 57 -3.20 13.18 1.42
C HIS A 57 -3.60 14.58 0.95
N ARG A 58 -3.66 14.80 -0.38
CA ARG A 58 -3.86 16.12 -0.98
C ARG A 58 -5.32 16.54 -1.11
N TYR A 59 -6.25 15.59 -1.14
CA TYR A 59 -7.66 15.86 -1.46
C TYR A 59 -8.62 15.28 -0.42
N SER A 60 -9.82 15.86 -0.35
CA SER A 60 -10.91 15.32 0.47
C SER A 60 -11.52 14.08 -0.18
N ALA A 61 -11.73 12.97 0.55
CA ALA A 61 -12.45 11.81 0.01
C ALA A 61 -13.93 12.11 -0.34
N ARG A 62 -14.47 13.25 0.11
CA ARG A 62 -15.87 13.66 -0.17
C ARG A 62 -16.12 13.96 -1.65
N ILE A 63 -15.08 14.27 -2.41
CA ILE A 63 -15.22 14.57 -3.85
C ILE A 63 -15.22 13.33 -4.73
N PHE A 64 -15.00 12.12 -4.21
CA PHE A 64 -14.98 10.92 -5.05
C PHE A 64 -16.34 10.62 -5.71
N GLU A 65 -17.45 10.77 -4.99
CA GLU A 65 -18.78 10.53 -5.58
C GLU A 65 -19.14 11.59 -6.64
N PRO A 66 -19.00 12.91 -6.36
CA PRO A 66 -19.20 13.93 -7.39
C PRO A 66 -18.28 13.76 -8.61
N LEU A 67 -17.01 13.39 -8.40
CA LEU A 67 -16.09 13.14 -9.51
C LEU A 67 -16.49 11.94 -10.35
N ARG A 68 -16.93 10.84 -9.71
CA ARG A 68 -17.46 9.67 -10.41
C ARG A 68 -18.62 10.09 -11.33
N GLU A 69 -19.60 10.81 -10.79
CA GLU A 69 -20.77 11.27 -11.55
C GLU A 69 -20.39 12.19 -12.70
N ALA A 70 -19.51 13.16 -12.46
CA ALA A 70 -19.08 14.10 -13.48
C ALA A 70 -18.28 13.42 -14.61
N LEU A 71 -17.40 12.47 -14.27
CA LEU A 71 -16.63 11.69 -15.25
C LEU A 71 -17.53 10.74 -16.05
N GLU A 72 -18.49 10.07 -15.40
CA GLU A 72 -19.48 9.25 -16.09
C GLU A 72 -20.34 10.07 -17.05
N ALA A 73 -20.79 11.25 -16.63
CA ALA A 73 -21.53 12.17 -17.49
C ALA A 73 -20.69 12.61 -18.69
N ALA A 74 -19.43 13.00 -18.46
CA ALA A 74 -18.51 13.42 -19.52
C ALA A 74 -18.22 12.32 -20.55
N LEU A 75 -18.25 11.04 -20.13
CA LEU A 75 -18.03 9.89 -21.01
C LEU A 75 -19.29 9.40 -21.73
N ASN A 76 -20.48 9.78 -21.27
CA ASN A 76 -21.79 9.36 -21.81
C ASN A 76 -22.53 10.47 -22.57
N ASP A 77 -22.10 11.72 -22.47
CA ASP A 77 -22.75 12.85 -23.13
C ASP A 77 -22.41 12.84 -24.63
N ASP A 78 -23.42 12.57 -25.48
CA ASP A 78 -23.31 12.64 -26.95
C ASP A 78 -22.90 14.05 -27.43
N ALA A 79 -23.13 15.09 -26.62
CA ALA A 79 -22.68 16.46 -26.85
C ALA A 79 -21.29 16.76 -26.28
N ALA A 80 -20.77 15.93 -25.34
CA ALA A 80 -19.39 16.02 -24.92
C ALA A 80 -18.52 15.62 -26.11
N LYS A 81 -17.67 16.53 -26.55
CA LYS A 81 -16.83 16.35 -27.75
C LYS A 81 -15.86 15.17 -27.64
N ILE A 82 -15.69 14.61 -26.44
CA ILE A 82 -14.78 13.51 -26.13
C ILE A 82 -15.49 12.16 -26.35
N SER A 83 -15.28 11.58 -27.53
CA SER A 83 -15.66 10.19 -27.81
C SER A 83 -14.43 9.40 -28.25
N ARG A 84 -14.52 8.07 -28.15
CA ARG A 84 -13.46 7.18 -28.64
C ARG A 84 -13.09 7.45 -30.11
N ASP A 85 -14.07 7.81 -30.94
CA ASP A 85 -13.86 8.01 -32.37
C ASP A 85 -13.30 9.40 -32.72
N ARG A 86 -13.60 10.42 -31.91
CA ARG A 86 -13.18 11.81 -32.18
C ARG A 86 -11.90 12.20 -31.47
N GLU A 87 -11.79 11.86 -30.19
CA GLU A 87 -10.70 12.24 -29.31
C GLU A 87 -10.25 10.99 -28.50
N PRO A 88 -9.72 9.95 -29.17
CA PRO A 88 -9.46 8.65 -28.55
C PRO A 88 -8.58 8.73 -27.31
N GLN A 89 -7.50 9.52 -27.36
CA GLN A 89 -6.55 9.66 -26.26
C GLN A 89 -7.17 10.36 -25.05
N ASP A 90 -7.94 11.44 -25.28
CA ASP A 90 -8.65 12.12 -24.20
C ASP A 90 -9.73 11.24 -23.59
N TRP A 91 -10.48 10.50 -24.42
CA TRP A 91 -11.45 9.54 -23.94
C TRP A 91 -10.80 8.46 -23.05
N ALA A 92 -9.65 7.93 -23.46
CA ALA A 92 -8.91 6.93 -22.70
C ALA A 92 -8.32 7.49 -21.40
N ALA A 93 -7.83 8.74 -21.40
CA ALA A 93 -7.39 9.41 -20.17
C ALA A 93 -8.54 9.56 -19.17
N LYS A 94 -9.74 9.95 -19.63
CA LYS A 94 -10.92 10.12 -18.77
C LYS A 94 -11.44 8.77 -18.26
N GLN A 95 -11.31 7.70 -19.05
CA GLN A 95 -11.55 6.33 -18.56
C GLN A 95 -10.56 5.97 -17.43
N ASN A 96 -9.28 6.32 -17.55
CA ASN A 96 -8.31 6.11 -16.46
C ASN A 96 -8.69 6.89 -15.21
N ASP A 97 -9.09 8.15 -15.34
CA ASP A 97 -9.49 8.97 -14.21
C ASP A 97 -10.71 8.39 -13.51
N LEU A 98 -11.74 8.01 -14.28
CA LEU A 98 -12.93 7.34 -13.74
C LEU A 98 -12.55 6.02 -13.06
N GLY A 99 -11.66 5.24 -13.65
CA GLY A 99 -11.16 4.00 -13.06
C GLY A 99 -10.50 4.22 -11.70
N ASN A 100 -9.64 5.23 -11.57
CA ASN A 100 -8.98 5.55 -10.29
C ASN A 100 -9.99 5.99 -9.23
N ILE A 101 -10.96 6.83 -9.58
CA ILE A 101 -12.01 7.27 -8.64
C ILE A 101 -12.91 6.11 -8.21
N LEU A 102 -13.36 5.27 -9.15
CA LEU A 102 -14.15 4.07 -8.86
C LEU A 102 -13.38 3.09 -7.98
N ALA A 103 -12.08 2.90 -8.22
CA ALA A 103 -11.29 1.98 -7.41
C ALA A 103 -11.02 2.51 -6.00
N ALA A 104 -10.85 3.83 -5.84
CA ALA A 104 -10.77 4.47 -4.54
C ALA A 104 -12.09 4.31 -3.75
N LEU A 105 -13.24 4.52 -4.39
CA LEU A 105 -14.57 4.27 -3.83
C LEU A 105 -14.77 2.80 -3.45
N GLY A 106 -14.42 1.89 -4.35
CA GLY A 106 -14.47 0.45 -4.13
C GLY A 106 -13.60 0.02 -2.96
N GLN A 107 -12.40 0.60 -2.81
CA GLN A 107 -11.57 0.37 -1.65
C GLN A 107 -12.23 0.84 -0.36
N GLN A 108 -12.69 2.10 -0.34
CA GLN A 108 -13.28 2.74 0.84
C GLN A 108 -14.54 2.02 1.32
N ARG A 109 -15.39 1.57 0.39
CA ARG A 109 -16.68 0.93 0.68
C ARG A 109 -16.60 -0.60 0.77
N ARG A 110 -15.42 -1.17 0.48
CA ARG A 110 -15.24 -2.62 0.24
C ARG A 110 -16.24 -3.16 -0.79
N ASP A 111 -16.46 -2.40 -1.86
CA ASP A 111 -17.40 -2.73 -2.93
C ASP A 111 -16.67 -3.32 -4.13
N VAL A 112 -16.86 -4.63 -4.31
CA VAL A 112 -16.30 -5.40 -5.42
C VAL A 112 -16.81 -4.91 -6.77
N ALA A 113 -18.09 -4.52 -6.87
CA ALA A 113 -18.66 -4.08 -8.14
C ALA A 113 -18.00 -2.78 -8.64
N SER A 114 -17.72 -1.84 -7.74
CA SER A 114 -16.96 -0.63 -8.08
C SER A 114 -15.53 -0.94 -8.54
N LEU A 115 -14.86 -1.91 -7.92
CA LEU A 115 -13.52 -2.36 -8.35
C LEU A 115 -13.55 -3.03 -9.74
N GLU A 116 -14.55 -3.86 -10.02
CA GLU A 116 -14.73 -4.48 -11.33
C GLU A 116 -15.02 -3.44 -12.42
N ARG A 117 -15.83 -2.43 -12.12
CA ARG A 117 -16.08 -1.30 -13.03
C ARG A 117 -14.81 -0.49 -13.28
N ALA A 118 -13.98 -0.26 -12.26
CA ALA A 118 -12.68 0.39 -12.43
C ALA A 118 -11.76 -0.41 -13.37
N ILE A 119 -11.69 -1.73 -13.18
CA ILE A 119 -10.93 -2.63 -14.06
C ILE A 119 -11.42 -2.55 -15.51
N GLN A 120 -12.73 -2.47 -15.73
CA GLN A 120 -13.30 -2.27 -17.07
C GLN A 120 -12.91 -0.91 -17.68
N CYS A 121 -12.89 0.16 -16.90
CA CYS A 121 -12.42 1.48 -17.35
C CYS A 121 -10.95 1.45 -17.79
N PHE A 122 -10.07 0.82 -17.00
CA PHE A 122 -8.67 0.67 -17.40
C PHE A 122 -8.51 -0.23 -18.64
N GLY A 123 -9.31 -1.30 -18.76
CA GLY A 123 -9.35 -2.14 -19.95
C GLY A 123 -9.71 -1.33 -21.21
N LYS A 124 -10.76 -0.50 -21.12
CA LYS A 124 -11.16 0.43 -22.20
C LYS A 124 -10.04 1.40 -22.59
N ALA A 125 -9.33 1.97 -21.61
CA ALA A 125 -8.21 2.85 -21.87
C ALA A 125 -7.04 2.12 -22.58
N LEU A 126 -6.76 0.87 -22.22
CA LEU A 126 -5.74 0.02 -22.87
C LEU A 126 -6.10 -0.38 -24.32
N GLU A 127 -7.35 -0.26 -24.75
CA GLU A 127 -7.72 -0.44 -26.16
C GLU A 127 -7.26 0.73 -27.04
N VAL A 128 -6.95 1.88 -26.44
CA VAL A 128 -6.48 3.08 -27.14
C VAL A 128 -4.99 3.31 -26.88
N PHE A 129 -4.60 3.35 -25.60
CA PHE A 129 -3.20 3.45 -25.23
C PHE A 129 -2.56 2.09 -25.45
N THR A 130 -1.76 1.96 -26.51
CA THR A 130 -0.94 0.76 -26.73
C THR A 130 0.51 1.06 -26.38
N ARG A 131 1.30 0.00 -26.15
CA ARG A 131 2.73 0.13 -25.85
C ARG A 131 3.49 0.86 -26.96
N GLU A 132 3.09 0.68 -28.21
CA GLU A 132 3.76 1.25 -29.38
C GLU A 132 3.37 2.72 -29.60
N SER A 133 2.09 3.05 -29.41
CA SER A 133 1.54 4.36 -29.76
C SER A 133 1.62 5.37 -28.61
N ALA A 134 1.47 4.90 -27.38
CA ALA A 134 1.42 5.73 -26.18
C ALA A 134 2.07 4.97 -24.99
N PRO A 135 3.38 4.66 -25.06
CA PRO A 135 4.04 3.77 -24.10
C PRO A 135 3.87 4.20 -22.64
N GLN A 136 3.99 5.51 -22.37
CA GLN A 136 3.91 6.05 -21.02
C GLN A 136 2.50 5.97 -20.44
N GLN A 137 1.49 6.33 -21.24
CA GLN A 137 0.08 6.22 -20.86
C GLN A 137 -0.35 4.76 -20.71
N TRP A 138 0.13 3.88 -21.58
CA TRP A 138 -0.09 2.43 -21.47
C TRP A 138 0.49 1.89 -20.15
N ALA A 139 1.74 2.23 -19.81
CA ALA A 139 2.36 1.81 -18.55
C ALA A 139 1.62 2.35 -17.32
N ALA A 140 1.20 3.63 -17.35
CA ALA A 140 0.36 4.21 -16.32
C ALA A 140 -0.96 3.48 -16.14
N THR A 141 -1.58 3.08 -17.25
CA THR A 141 -2.85 2.35 -17.25
C THR A 141 -2.67 0.93 -16.72
N GLN A 142 -1.59 0.24 -17.10
CA GLN A 142 -1.23 -1.08 -16.57
C GLN A 142 -0.98 -1.03 -15.05
N TYR A 143 -0.29 0.01 -14.57
CA TYR A 143 -0.09 0.24 -13.14
C TYR A 143 -1.42 0.45 -12.40
N ASN A 144 -2.35 1.25 -12.94
CA ASN A 144 -3.65 1.48 -12.30
C ASN A 144 -4.51 0.19 -12.32
N LEU A 145 -4.52 -0.53 -13.44
CA LEU A 145 -5.17 -1.83 -13.58
C LEU A 145 -4.65 -2.83 -12.54
N ALA A 146 -3.32 -2.87 -12.36
CA ALA A 146 -2.68 -3.71 -11.37
C ALA A 146 -3.08 -3.33 -9.95
N THR A 147 -3.11 -2.03 -9.64
CA THR A 147 -3.52 -1.49 -8.33
C THR A 147 -4.97 -1.88 -8.00
N ALA A 148 -5.90 -1.78 -8.96
CA ALA A 148 -7.30 -2.19 -8.78
C ALA A 148 -7.44 -3.71 -8.58
N ASN A 149 -6.73 -4.51 -9.37
CA ASN A 149 -6.72 -5.97 -9.22
C ASN A 149 -6.09 -6.42 -7.88
N GLN A 150 -5.04 -5.72 -7.43
CA GLN A 150 -4.43 -5.96 -6.11
C GLN A 150 -5.45 -5.67 -5.00
N THR A 151 -6.17 -4.55 -5.06
CA THR A 151 -7.23 -4.22 -4.09
C THR A 151 -8.35 -5.25 -4.13
N LEU A 152 -8.81 -5.63 -5.31
CA LEU A 152 -9.85 -6.65 -5.49
C LEU A 152 -9.42 -7.98 -4.87
N GLY A 153 -8.25 -8.50 -5.22
CA GLY A 153 -7.75 -9.76 -4.67
C GLY A 153 -7.55 -9.74 -3.15
N ARG A 154 -7.19 -8.58 -2.59
CA ARG A 154 -7.12 -8.39 -1.13
C ARG A 154 -8.51 -8.43 -0.48
N GLN A 155 -9.51 -7.77 -1.06
CA GLN A 155 -10.84 -7.65 -0.47
C GLN A 155 -11.69 -8.91 -0.64
N SER A 156 -11.58 -9.59 -1.78
CA SER A 156 -12.28 -10.85 -2.07
C SER A 156 -11.53 -12.09 -1.60
N GLU A 157 -10.34 -11.91 -1.03
CA GLU A 157 -9.44 -12.99 -0.61
C GLU A 157 -9.11 -13.98 -1.75
N ALA A 158 -9.11 -13.49 -3.00
CA ALA A 158 -8.93 -14.30 -4.20
C ALA A 158 -7.55 -14.09 -4.85
N THR A 159 -6.96 -15.19 -5.30
CA THR A 159 -5.63 -15.21 -5.91
C THR A 159 -5.60 -14.81 -7.38
N ALA A 160 -6.70 -15.02 -8.12
CA ALA A 160 -6.76 -14.72 -9.55
C ALA A 160 -6.53 -13.22 -9.85
N PRO A 161 -7.20 -12.26 -9.16
CA PRO A 161 -6.89 -10.84 -9.31
C PRO A 161 -5.44 -10.51 -8.93
N LEU A 162 -4.88 -11.14 -7.90
CA LEU A 162 -3.48 -10.89 -7.51
C LEU A 162 -2.49 -11.34 -8.58
N LYS A 163 -2.76 -12.45 -9.28
CA LYS A 163 -1.96 -12.86 -10.43
C LYS A 163 -2.03 -11.81 -11.55
N THR A 164 -3.24 -11.35 -11.90
CA THR A 164 -3.44 -10.29 -12.90
C THR A 164 -2.70 -9.01 -12.52
N ALA A 165 -2.71 -8.63 -11.24
CA ALA A 165 -1.97 -7.48 -10.74
C ALA A 165 -0.44 -7.63 -10.91
N VAL A 166 0.11 -8.81 -10.59
CA VAL A 166 1.54 -9.10 -10.82
C VAL A 166 1.89 -8.97 -12.30
N ASP A 167 1.06 -9.53 -13.18
CA ASP A 167 1.27 -9.50 -14.62
C ASP A 167 1.24 -8.03 -15.12
N ALA A 168 0.22 -7.24 -14.75
CA ALA A 168 0.09 -5.85 -15.18
C ALA A 168 1.18 -4.89 -14.62
N TYR A 169 1.61 -5.04 -13.36
CA TYR A 169 2.78 -4.29 -12.87
C TYR A 169 4.05 -4.67 -13.63
N THR A 170 4.22 -5.94 -14.00
CA THR A 170 5.37 -6.40 -14.79
C THR A 170 5.36 -5.80 -16.18
N GLU A 171 4.18 -5.68 -16.81
CA GLU A 171 3.99 -4.99 -18.10
C GLU A 171 4.39 -3.50 -18.00
N ALA A 172 3.94 -2.78 -16.98
CA ALA A 172 4.34 -1.38 -16.76
C ALA A 172 5.88 -1.23 -16.63
N LEU A 173 6.55 -2.16 -15.95
CA LEU A 173 8.00 -2.20 -15.79
C LEU A 173 8.77 -2.50 -17.10
N GLN A 174 8.09 -2.87 -18.18
CA GLN A 174 8.74 -2.98 -19.50
C GLN A 174 8.90 -1.63 -20.22
N VAL A 175 8.25 -0.58 -19.70
CA VAL A 175 8.36 0.79 -20.20
C VAL A 175 9.04 1.67 -19.17
N TRP A 176 8.56 1.63 -17.92
CA TRP A 176 9.19 2.35 -16.83
C TRP A 176 10.41 1.58 -16.36
N THR A 177 11.59 2.12 -16.66
CA THR A 177 12.88 1.57 -16.29
C THR A 177 13.53 2.45 -15.23
N ARG A 178 14.52 1.91 -14.52
CA ARG A 178 15.28 2.66 -13.51
C ARG A 178 15.93 3.92 -14.10
N GLU A 179 16.37 3.86 -15.35
CA GLU A 179 17.10 4.93 -16.01
C GLU A 179 16.19 6.01 -16.59
N GLN A 180 15.04 5.62 -17.17
CA GLN A 180 14.17 6.56 -17.88
C GLN A 180 13.05 7.11 -17.00
N SER A 181 12.56 6.31 -16.05
CA SER A 181 11.42 6.65 -15.19
C SER A 181 11.69 6.13 -13.76
N PRO A 182 12.78 6.58 -13.10
CA PRO A 182 13.24 6.04 -11.82
C PRO A 182 12.14 6.03 -10.75
N GLN A 183 11.33 7.09 -10.73
CA GLN A 183 10.22 7.24 -9.81
C GLN A 183 9.11 6.22 -10.06
N ASP A 184 8.57 6.16 -11.27
CA ASP A 184 7.49 5.22 -11.59
C ASP A 184 7.97 3.76 -11.47
N TRP A 185 9.23 3.50 -11.81
CA TRP A 185 9.88 2.19 -11.64
C TRP A 185 9.92 1.75 -10.18
N MET A 186 10.42 2.59 -9.27
CA MET A 186 10.53 2.23 -7.85
C MET A 186 9.15 2.09 -7.16
N LEU A 187 8.19 2.96 -7.50
CA LEU A 187 6.83 2.90 -6.95
C LEU A 187 6.11 1.63 -7.44
N THR A 188 6.29 1.29 -8.72
CA THR A 188 5.74 0.04 -9.29
C THR A 188 6.35 -1.19 -8.61
N LEU A 189 7.65 -1.18 -8.33
CA LEU A 189 8.31 -2.28 -7.61
C LEU A 189 7.85 -2.40 -6.15
N HIS A 190 7.61 -1.28 -5.46
CA HIS A 190 7.00 -1.30 -4.13
C HIS A 190 5.63 -1.99 -4.16
N GLN A 191 4.75 -1.57 -5.08
CA GLN A 191 3.41 -2.13 -5.21
C GLN A 191 3.41 -3.59 -5.65
N LEU A 192 4.34 -3.97 -6.54
CA LEU A 192 4.57 -5.36 -6.93
C LEU A 192 5.00 -6.21 -5.72
N GLY A 193 5.89 -5.70 -4.87
CA GLY A 193 6.26 -6.33 -3.60
C GLY A 193 5.05 -6.58 -2.70
N ALA A 194 4.20 -5.56 -2.50
CA ALA A 194 3.00 -5.67 -1.67
C ALA A 194 1.97 -6.67 -2.23
N THR A 195 1.86 -6.73 -3.56
CA THR A 195 1.01 -7.69 -4.27
C THR A 195 1.53 -9.12 -4.09
N LEU A 196 2.83 -9.33 -4.32
CA LEU A 196 3.49 -10.64 -4.17
C LEU A 196 3.44 -11.13 -2.72
N TYR A 197 3.55 -10.23 -1.74
CA TYR A 197 3.33 -10.55 -0.34
C TYR A 197 1.91 -11.07 -0.10
N THR A 198 0.89 -10.31 -0.51
CA THR A 198 -0.51 -10.71 -0.36
C THR A 198 -0.77 -12.05 -1.04
N PHE A 199 -0.23 -12.22 -2.24
CA PHE A 199 -0.38 -13.44 -3.03
C PHE A 199 0.27 -14.64 -2.35
N GLY A 200 1.47 -14.47 -1.78
CA GLY A 200 2.15 -15.49 -0.97
C GLY A 200 1.36 -15.88 0.28
N LYS A 201 0.75 -14.90 0.95
CA LYS A 201 -0.10 -15.14 2.12
C LYS A 201 -1.33 -15.98 1.76
N GLN A 202 -2.03 -15.66 0.67
CA GLN A 202 -3.20 -16.41 0.21
C GLN A 202 -2.85 -17.82 -0.30
N LEU A 203 -1.74 -17.97 -1.03
CA LEU A 203 -1.25 -19.27 -1.48
C LEU A 203 -0.62 -20.10 -0.36
N LYS A 204 -0.32 -19.49 0.79
CA LYS A 204 0.47 -20.09 1.88
C LYS A 204 1.82 -20.64 1.36
N GLY A 205 2.50 -19.87 0.49
CA GLY A 205 3.69 -20.32 -0.22
C GLY A 205 4.83 -19.29 -0.28
N ASN A 206 6.04 -19.74 0.03
CA ASN A 206 7.23 -18.87 0.15
C ASN A 206 7.72 -18.29 -1.17
N ARG A 207 7.42 -18.92 -2.32
CA ARG A 207 7.91 -18.45 -3.62
C ARG A 207 7.52 -17.00 -3.90
N GLN A 208 6.29 -16.60 -3.58
CA GLN A 208 5.86 -15.22 -3.81
C GLN A 208 6.46 -14.26 -2.78
N PHE A 209 6.66 -14.69 -1.52
CA PHE A 209 7.39 -13.89 -0.55
C PHE A 209 8.85 -13.63 -0.96
N GLN A 210 9.55 -14.63 -1.49
CA GLN A 210 10.91 -14.46 -2.02
C GLN A 210 10.95 -13.41 -3.15
N LYS A 211 9.99 -13.47 -4.08
CA LYS A 211 9.85 -12.45 -5.14
C LYS A 211 9.51 -11.08 -4.57
N SER A 212 8.65 -11.01 -3.55
CA SER A 212 8.32 -9.76 -2.85
C SER A 212 9.57 -9.10 -2.25
N VAL A 213 10.43 -9.86 -1.57
CA VAL A 213 11.70 -9.35 -1.03
C VAL A 213 12.59 -8.80 -2.14
N VAL A 214 12.66 -9.46 -3.30
CA VAL A 214 13.44 -8.97 -4.45
C VAL A 214 12.85 -7.66 -4.99
N ALA A 215 11.53 -7.57 -5.17
CA ALA A 215 10.87 -6.35 -5.63
C ALA A 215 11.14 -5.17 -4.70
N TYR A 216 11.01 -5.37 -3.38
CA TYR A 216 11.35 -4.33 -2.41
C TYR A 216 12.83 -3.96 -2.41
N LYS A 217 13.76 -4.93 -2.51
CA LYS A 217 15.20 -4.64 -2.62
C LYS A 217 15.51 -3.77 -3.84
N ASN A 218 14.84 -4.01 -4.97
CA ASN A 218 15.01 -3.20 -6.17
C ASN A 218 14.43 -1.79 -6.00
N ALA A 219 13.25 -1.64 -5.38
CA ALA A 219 12.67 -0.33 -5.09
C ALA A 219 13.61 0.51 -4.17
N LEU A 220 14.17 -0.13 -3.13
CA LEU A 220 15.11 0.49 -2.19
C LEU A 220 16.43 0.93 -2.84
N ALA A 221 16.77 0.44 -4.03
CA ALA A 221 17.97 0.86 -4.75
C ALA A 221 17.87 2.28 -5.35
N THR A 222 16.67 2.86 -5.36
CA THR A 222 16.40 4.21 -5.91
C THR A 222 15.77 5.14 -4.86
N LEU A 223 15.02 4.59 -3.89
CA LEU A 223 14.44 5.37 -2.80
C LEU A 223 15.53 6.01 -1.93
N ASN A 224 15.32 7.27 -1.57
CA ASN A 224 16.16 8.02 -0.66
C ASN A 224 15.29 8.82 0.33
N ALA A 225 15.86 9.20 1.47
CA ALA A 225 15.12 9.86 2.53
C ALA A 225 14.75 11.32 2.22
N ASP A 226 15.51 12.00 1.35
CA ASP A 226 15.31 13.41 1.04
C ASP A 226 14.09 13.64 0.14
N ASP A 227 13.89 12.77 -0.85
CA ASP A 227 12.82 12.90 -1.85
C ASP A 227 11.60 12.01 -1.53
N TYR A 228 11.82 10.89 -0.83
CA TYR A 228 10.86 9.79 -0.73
C TYR A 228 10.81 9.16 0.66
N ALA A 229 10.90 9.96 1.72
CA ALA A 229 10.93 9.48 3.11
C ALA A 229 9.83 8.47 3.44
N LEU A 230 8.57 8.77 3.12
CA LEU A 230 7.43 7.91 3.44
C LEU A 230 7.45 6.61 2.63
N GLU A 231 7.76 6.68 1.34
CA GLU A 231 7.91 5.50 0.49
C GLU A 231 9.09 4.63 0.93
N LEU A 232 10.21 5.23 1.36
CA LEU A 232 11.37 4.53 1.89
C LEU A 232 11.01 3.75 3.17
N VAL A 233 10.33 4.41 4.12
CA VAL A 233 9.83 3.80 5.35
C VAL A 233 8.83 2.68 5.05
N ALA A 234 7.85 2.93 4.18
CA ALA A 234 6.87 1.92 3.80
C ALA A 234 7.52 0.70 3.14
N THR A 235 8.51 0.92 2.28
CA THR A 235 9.22 -0.16 1.57
C THR A 235 10.07 -1.00 2.53
N HIS A 236 10.81 -0.37 3.45
CA HIS A 236 11.55 -1.07 4.48
C HIS A 236 10.64 -1.86 5.42
N ASN A 237 9.56 -1.24 5.92
CA ASN A 237 8.58 -1.90 6.77
C ASN A 237 7.95 -3.12 6.07
N ASN A 238 7.45 -2.95 4.85
CA ASN A 238 6.76 -4.03 4.15
C ASN A 238 7.71 -5.15 3.71
N ARG A 239 8.98 -4.83 3.44
CA ARG A 239 10.04 -5.83 3.28
C ARG A 239 10.27 -6.61 4.58
N GLY A 240 10.33 -5.92 5.72
CA GLY A 240 10.40 -6.55 7.04
C GLY A 240 9.25 -7.53 7.28
N VAL A 241 8.01 -7.12 6.96
CA VAL A 241 6.81 -7.99 7.05
C VAL A 241 6.96 -9.26 6.21
N THR A 242 7.48 -9.12 4.99
CA THR A 242 7.68 -10.28 4.10
C THR A 242 8.78 -11.20 4.61
N LEU A 243 9.88 -10.65 5.11
CA LEU A 243 10.99 -11.41 5.70
C LEU A 243 10.59 -12.11 7.00
N HIS A 244 9.73 -11.48 7.80
CA HIS A 244 9.18 -12.06 9.03
C HIS A 244 8.38 -13.34 8.70
N ASN A 245 7.41 -13.27 7.77
CA ASN A 245 6.64 -14.44 7.37
C ASN A 245 7.50 -15.56 6.76
N LEU A 246 8.55 -15.20 6.02
CA LEU A 246 9.53 -16.16 5.52
C LEU A 246 10.34 -16.81 6.65
N GLY A 247 10.78 -16.00 7.62
CA GLY A 247 11.51 -16.50 8.79
C GLY A 247 10.67 -17.44 9.65
N GLU A 248 9.39 -17.15 9.86
CA GLU A 248 8.46 -18.06 10.55
C GLU A 248 8.24 -19.35 9.76
N SER A 249 7.98 -19.22 8.45
CA SER A 249 7.71 -20.35 7.57
C SER A 249 8.87 -21.35 7.48
N GLU A 250 10.09 -20.82 7.49
CA GLU A 250 11.31 -21.59 7.29
C GLU A 250 12.06 -21.86 8.60
N GLU A 251 11.50 -21.45 9.74
CA GLU A 251 12.15 -21.53 11.06
C GLU A 251 13.57 -20.95 11.03
N ASN A 252 13.73 -19.79 10.38
CA ASN A 252 15.01 -19.21 10.02
C ASN A 252 15.29 -17.91 10.78
N ALA A 253 16.11 -18.03 11.84
CA ALA A 253 16.51 -16.91 12.69
C ALA A 253 17.28 -15.81 11.93
N ALA A 254 18.07 -16.17 10.90
CA ALA A 254 18.78 -15.18 10.10
C ALA A 254 17.82 -14.29 9.29
N ARG A 255 16.72 -14.87 8.80
CA ARG A 255 15.64 -14.10 8.15
C ARG A 255 14.88 -13.20 9.11
N LEU A 256 14.60 -13.67 10.33
CA LEU A 256 13.99 -12.83 11.36
C LEU A 256 14.89 -11.64 11.71
N LYS A 257 16.22 -11.85 11.80
CA LYS A 257 17.20 -10.76 11.96
C LYS A 257 17.22 -9.80 10.77
N GLU A 258 17.13 -10.29 9.53
CA GLU A 258 17.01 -9.43 8.33
C GLU A 258 15.71 -8.60 8.36
N ALA A 259 14.62 -9.15 8.90
CA ALA A 259 13.36 -8.44 9.11
C ALA A 259 13.51 -7.33 10.16
N ILE A 260 14.11 -7.63 11.32
CA ILE A 260 14.40 -6.65 12.38
C ILE A 260 15.18 -5.47 11.82
N ASN A 261 16.28 -5.72 11.10
CA ASN A 261 17.08 -4.66 10.47
C ASN A 261 16.25 -3.81 9.49
N SER A 262 15.29 -4.42 8.79
CA SER A 262 14.41 -3.68 7.89
C SER A 262 13.49 -2.73 8.65
N TYR A 263 12.91 -3.17 9.76
CA TYR A 263 12.07 -2.31 10.60
C TYR A 263 12.87 -1.22 11.31
N GLU A 264 14.11 -1.50 11.71
CA GLU A 264 15.01 -0.50 12.28
C GLU A 264 15.32 0.63 11.29
N LEU A 265 15.64 0.30 10.04
CA LEU A 265 15.83 1.31 8.99
C LEU A 265 14.56 2.13 8.75
N ALA A 266 13.39 1.49 8.74
CA ALA A 266 12.11 2.18 8.63
C ALA A 266 11.87 3.14 9.82
N LEU A 267 12.18 2.71 11.04
CA LEU A 267 12.03 3.52 12.25
C LEU A 267 13.00 4.70 12.27
N THR A 268 14.28 4.48 11.92
CA THR A 268 15.30 5.52 11.82
C THR A 268 14.87 6.62 10.85
N VAL A 269 14.52 6.25 9.61
CA VAL A 269 14.08 7.25 8.61
C VAL A 269 12.81 7.95 9.08
N SER A 270 11.85 7.23 9.68
CA SER A 270 10.62 7.84 10.19
C SER A 270 10.88 8.89 11.26
N MET A 271 11.84 8.66 12.15
CA MET A 271 12.20 9.59 13.23
C MET A 271 13.02 10.77 12.70
N GLU A 272 14.02 10.51 11.86
CA GLU A 272 14.90 11.55 11.28
C GLU A 272 14.13 12.51 10.37
N GLN A 273 13.20 12.00 9.57
CA GLN A 273 12.37 12.78 8.65
C GLN A 273 11.10 13.33 9.32
N GLN A 274 10.92 13.12 10.62
CA GLN A 274 9.77 13.59 11.41
C GLN A 274 8.42 13.23 10.77
N LEU A 275 8.32 12.00 10.25
CA LEU A 275 7.08 11.48 9.69
C LEU A 275 6.01 11.38 10.79
N PRO A 276 4.72 11.30 10.42
CA PRO A 276 3.63 11.16 11.39
C PRO A 276 3.90 10.04 12.41
N ILE A 277 3.70 10.33 13.70
CA ILE A 277 4.14 9.45 14.80
C ILE A 277 3.60 8.01 14.70
N HIS A 278 2.39 7.83 14.16
CA HIS A 278 1.80 6.51 13.96
C HIS A 278 2.65 5.62 13.03
N VAL A 279 3.40 6.19 12.09
CA VAL A 279 4.27 5.44 11.17
C VAL A 279 5.41 4.79 11.96
N ALA A 280 6.07 5.57 12.81
CA ALA A 280 7.13 5.08 13.69
C ALA A 280 6.58 4.02 14.67
N VAL A 281 5.41 4.26 15.26
CA VAL A 281 4.78 3.31 16.19
C VAL A 281 4.44 1.99 15.50
N LEU A 282 3.88 2.00 14.28
CA LEU A 282 3.62 0.77 13.54
C LEU A 282 4.90 0.02 13.17
N CYS A 283 5.97 0.72 12.80
CA CYS A 283 7.29 0.09 12.57
C CYS A 283 7.81 -0.56 13.85
N ARG A 284 7.64 0.10 15.01
CA ARG A 284 8.05 -0.39 16.33
C ARG A 284 7.24 -1.63 16.74
N VAL A 285 5.92 -1.62 16.55
CA VAL A 285 5.04 -2.78 16.79
C VAL A 285 5.46 -3.98 15.93
N ASN A 286 5.70 -3.76 14.64
CA ASN A 286 6.15 -4.82 13.75
C ASN A 286 7.53 -5.37 14.14
N LYS A 287 8.47 -4.50 14.53
CA LYS A 287 9.79 -4.88 15.05
C LYS A 287 9.67 -5.75 16.30
N ALA A 288 8.91 -5.31 17.30
CA ALA A 288 8.70 -6.07 18.54
C ALA A 288 8.02 -7.43 18.27
N THR A 289 7.08 -7.47 17.32
CA THR A 289 6.41 -8.72 16.92
C THR A 289 7.41 -9.72 16.33
N VAL A 290 8.32 -9.30 15.45
CA VAL A 290 9.32 -10.22 14.88
C VAL A 290 10.41 -10.60 15.90
N GLN A 291 10.75 -9.72 16.84
CA GLN A 291 11.62 -10.06 17.97
C GLN A 291 10.98 -11.13 18.86
N ASN A 292 9.65 -11.08 19.05
CA ASN A 292 8.92 -12.13 19.76
C ASN A 292 9.05 -13.49 19.06
N SER A 293 8.83 -13.54 17.74
CA SER A 293 9.03 -14.76 16.94
C SER A 293 10.49 -15.25 16.98
N LEU A 294 11.47 -14.34 17.04
CA LEU A 294 12.88 -14.69 17.18
C LEU A 294 13.17 -15.30 18.56
N ALA A 295 12.69 -14.68 19.64
CA ALA A 295 12.85 -15.17 21.00
C ALA A 295 12.29 -16.60 21.15
N GLN A 296 11.14 -16.86 20.55
CA GLN A 296 10.53 -18.19 20.48
C GLN A 296 11.43 -19.19 19.76
N LEU A 297 11.88 -18.83 18.56
CA LEU A 297 12.69 -19.72 17.74
C LEU A 297 14.05 -20.03 18.38
N SER A 298 14.64 -19.08 19.10
CA SER A 298 15.93 -19.24 19.77
C SER A 298 15.84 -19.69 21.22
N ASN A 299 14.64 -19.86 21.78
CA ASN A 299 14.40 -20.09 23.21
C ASN A 299 15.16 -19.07 24.09
N ASP A 300 15.09 -17.78 23.73
CA ASP A 300 15.80 -16.70 24.42
C ASP A 300 14.86 -15.99 25.41
N ALA A 301 14.97 -16.33 26.69
CA ALA A 301 14.15 -15.75 27.75
C ALA A 301 14.45 -14.26 27.98
N VAL A 302 15.69 -13.82 27.77
CA VAL A 302 16.08 -12.42 27.95
C VAL A 302 15.44 -11.58 26.86
N LEU A 303 15.53 -12.03 25.61
CA LEU A 303 14.85 -11.35 24.51
C LEU A 303 13.32 -11.36 24.68
N ALA A 304 12.73 -12.44 25.21
CA ALA A 304 11.31 -12.48 25.50
C ALA A 304 10.88 -11.44 26.56
N GLU A 305 11.71 -11.21 27.58
CA GLU A 305 11.50 -10.16 28.58
C GLU A 305 11.59 -8.76 27.95
N GLU A 306 12.67 -8.49 27.22
CA GLU A 306 12.88 -7.21 26.52
C GLU A 306 11.71 -6.87 25.58
N VAL A 307 11.18 -7.87 24.87
CA VAL A 307 10.02 -7.71 23.97
C VAL A 307 8.73 -7.41 24.74
N ALA A 308 8.52 -8.03 25.90
CA ALA A 308 7.35 -7.73 26.73
C ALA A 308 7.38 -6.28 27.23
N ASP A 309 8.54 -5.83 27.70
CA ASP A 309 8.76 -4.45 28.14
C ASP A 309 8.59 -3.46 26.98
N GLU A 310 9.07 -3.81 25.79
CA GLU A 310 8.90 -2.99 24.59
C GLU A 310 7.41 -2.79 24.23
N PHE A 311 6.59 -3.84 24.30
CA PHE A 311 5.15 -3.71 24.08
C PHE A 311 4.47 -2.86 25.17
N GLU A 312 4.91 -2.98 26.43
CA GLU A 312 4.42 -2.14 27.53
C GLU A 312 4.73 -0.66 27.26
N VAL A 313 5.97 -0.33 26.88
CA VAL A 313 6.36 1.03 26.49
C VAL A 313 5.54 1.54 25.31
N ILE A 314 5.32 0.72 24.27
CA ILE A 314 4.49 1.10 23.12
C ILE A 314 3.08 1.52 23.58
N MET A 315 2.45 0.71 24.45
CA MET A 315 1.08 0.95 24.92
C MET A 315 0.97 2.15 25.87
N GLU A 316 1.95 2.35 26.75
CA GLU A 316 1.93 3.44 27.74
C GLU A 316 2.33 4.79 27.16
N CYS A 317 3.36 4.81 26.30
CA CYS A 317 3.90 6.07 25.77
C CYS A 317 3.19 6.54 24.49
N PHE A 318 2.57 5.62 23.72
CA PHE A 318 1.93 5.95 22.45
C PHE A 318 0.45 5.52 22.34
N PRO A 319 -0.37 5.66 23.40
CA PRO A 319 -1.75 5.17 23.37
C PRO A 319 -2.60 5.88 22.30
N HIS A 320 -2.26 7.11 21.94
CA HIS A 320 -2.94 7.92 20.94
C HIS A 320 -2.63 7.50 19.49
N ALA A 321 -1.52 6.79 19.27
CA ALA A 321 -1.09 6.30 17.96
C ALA A 321 -1.50 4.84 17.70
N LEU A 322 -2.15 4.19 18.67
CA LEU A 322 -2.59 2.80 18.60
C LEU A 322 -4.09 2.73 18.32
N GLN A 323 -4.44 2.31 17.12
CA GLN A 323 -5.82 1.94 16.81
C GLN A 323 -6.27 0.72 17.63
N PRO A 324 -7.57 0.51 17.89
CA PRO A 324 -8.04 -0.55 18.79
C PRO A 324 -7.52 -1.97 18.48
N LEU A 325 -7.44 -2.33 17.20
CA LEU A 325 -6.89 -3.63 16.79
C LEU A 325 -5.36 -3.72 16.98
N CYS A 326 -4.65 -2.60 16.85
CA CYS A 326 -3.22 -2.52 17.10
C CYS A 326 -2.90 -2.63 18.58
N LEU A 327 -3.67 -1.94 19.43
CA LEU A 327 -3.58 -2.08 20.88
C LEU A 327 -3.82 -3.53 21.31
N LYS A 328 -4.90 -4.16 20.82
CA LYS A 328 -5.20 -5.56 21.11
C LYS A 328 -4.07 -6.51 20.69
N HIS A 329 -3.49 -6.30 19.50
CA HIS A 329 -2.33 -7.07 19.04
C HIS A 329 -1.13 -6.90 19.99
N CYS A 330 -0.83 -5.68 20.44
CA CYS A 330 0.24 -5.42 21.41
C CYS A 330 0.00 -6.16 22.74
N GLU A 331 -1.23 -6.11 23.27
CA GLU A 331 -1.60 -6.84 24.49
C GLU A 331 -1.43 -8.36 24.35
N GLU A 332 -1.83 -8.92 23.21
CA GLU A 332 -1.69 -10.35 22.91
C GLU A 332 -0.22 -10.76 22.79
N GLN A 333 0.60 -9.98 22.07
CA GLN A 333 2.02 -10.25 21.92
C GLN A 333 2.80 -10.10 23.22
N MET A 334 2.48 -9.09 24.05
CA MET A 334 3.08 -8.93 25.37
C MET A 334 2.77 -10.12 26.29
N LYS A 335 1.51 -10.59 26.31
CA LYS A 335 1.12 -11.80 27.07
C LYS A 335 1.85 -13.04 26.57
N LEU A 336 2.03 -13.15 25.25
CA LEU A 336 2.76 -14.25 24.63
C LEU A 336 4.22 -14.24 25.08
N ALA A 337 4.90 -13.10 24.98
CA ALA A 337 6.30 -12.93 25.39
C ALA A 337 6.52 -13.24 26.89
N ARG A 338 5.66 -12.70 27.78
CA ARG A 338 5.70 -12.99 29.23
C ARG A 338 5.45 -14.46 29.55
N SER A 339 4.58 -15.14 28.80
CA SER A 339 4.33 -16.57 29.04
C SER A 339 5.51 -17.43 28.60
N GLN A 340 6.19 -17.07 27.51
CA GLN A 340 7.38 -17.75 27.01
C GLN A 340 8.57 -17.60 27.94
N GLN A 341 8.84 -16.38 28.43
CA GLN A 341 9.88 -16.13 29.42
C GLN A 341 9.73 -17.06 30.64
N ARG A 342 8.49 -17.24 31.14
CA ARG A 342 8.22 -18.13 32.28
C ARG A 342 8.47 -19.60 31.95
N VAL A 343 8.10 -20.04 30.76
CA VAL A 343 8.29 -21.44 30.31
C VAL A 343 9.76 -21.75 30.06
N ILE A 344 10.54 -20.81 29.53
CA ILE A 344 11.98 -21.00 29.30
C ILE A 344 12.75 -21.02 30.63
N ASN A 345 12.30 -20.25 31.62
CA ASN A 345 12.92 -20.16 32.94
C ASN A 345 12.52 -21.28 33.93
N SER A 346 11.52 -22.10 33.60
CA SER A 346 11.03 -23.20 34.45
C SER A 346 11.69 -24.53 34.13
#